data_AF-A0A8S3WF40-F1
#
_entry.id   AF-A0A8S3WF40-F1
#
_cell.length_a   1.000
_cell.length_b   1.000
_cell.length_c   1.000
_cell.angle_alpha   90.00
_cell.angle_beta   90.00
_cell.angle_gamma   90.00
#
_symmetry.space_group_name_H-M   'P 1'
#
loop_
_entity.id
_entity.type
_entity.pdbx_description
1 polymer ?
#
loop_
_entity_poly.entity_id
_entity_poly.type
_entity_poly.pdbx_seq_one_letter_code
_entity_poly.pdbx_strand_id
1 'polypeptide(L)'
;MTNVISANTSNFTNHSEVTQTRAFDLYEAFKTKESEQLSAYRSVAYVFGAIIFLSNLTVVVSSGLILRKGQQPKSTYLLLGNVSLADTIVGISIIFGASVENTTSSNPLCIFQIGMLVCPAMVSIFSVGMIAVDRYIYILHGLYYQRWFNTTKVRIGILCIWMIGLFIASLPAMGWTGSTFRDYRCCHQLYRVAGPSQEIGVLESHLDIISLSPAARSKSGQLEALVRLSPEDKQKWLQYFNQKQISYTIMVENLADILRDEEAKNIRAKYDSKQNGSSIWNAYHGHEEINNYLDDLAEQYPNLLTVVNAALTYEGRQIKYVRISTTRFEDPRKRVVVIDAGMHAREWLPIPVVLNVIHRLVVDIVNNPQIELLDWVVIPLVNPDGYEYSIAEDRFWSKTRSKGHANGDACPGVDVNRNFDHYWGTKEDNTDPCSLTYEGPSSFSEPETRVIRDVIMTNINRAVLYISLHSYGSLITYPWRQNGTLPSNGLLLNVAALRMAAAMDNMGITIEPYTIGNAAYIQYFTTGTSTDWTRAVGVPFPFNIVLPGNGYGFLFPPENIENICAEVWEAIIEGTEYILSIY
;
A
#
# COMPACT_ATOMS: atom_id res chain seq x y z
N MET A 1 48.74 15.34 -25.10
CA MET A 1 49.18 14.68 -26.34
C MET A 1 48.80 13.21 -26.26
N THR A 2 47.72 12.87 -26.98
CA THR A 2 47.55 11.65 -27.80
C THR A 2 48.01 10.28 -27.28
N ASN A 3 47.00 9.39 -27.17
CA ASN A 3 46.94 8.03 -27.75
C ASN A 3 47.59 6.89 -26.92
N VAL A 4 46.99 5.71 -26.68
CA VAL A 4 45.81 5.02 -27.26
C VAL A 4 45.17 4.08 -26.23
N ILE A 5 43.84 4.07 -26.25
CA ILE A 5 42.90 3.12 -25.66
C ILE A 5 42.92 1.81 -26.47
N SER A 6 43.13 0.65 -25.83
CA SER A 6 42.71 -0.64 -26.37
C SER A 6 42.32 -1.59 -25.24
N ALA A 7 41.10 -1.45 -24.73
CA ALA A 7 40.45 -2.51 -23.98
C ALA A 7 39.40 -3.14 -24.91
N ASN A 8 39.59 -4.44 -25.17
CA ASN A 8 38.79 -5.29 -26.04
C ASN A 8 37.27 -5.12 -25.84
N THR A 9 36.61 -4.50 -26.80
CA THR A 9 35.17 -4.63 -27.03
C THR A 9 34.92 -5.78 -27.99
N SER A 10 34.95 -7.02 -27.49
CA SER A 10 34.42 -8.18 -28.23
C SER A 10 34.22 -9.36 -27.28
N ASN A 11 33.10 -9.37 -26.57
CA ASN A 11 32.30 -10.54 -26.15
C ASN A 11 31.38 -10.16 -24.98
N PHE A 12 30.35 -9.37 -25.28
CA PHE A 12 29.13 -9.29 -24.46
C PHE A 12 27.95 -9.22 -25.41
N THR A 13 27.73 -10.33 -26.12
CA THR A 13 26.45 -10.62 -26.78
C THR A 13 25.86 -11.83 -26.06
N ASN A 14 24.62 -11.68 -25.62
CA ASN A 14 23.78 -12.62 -24.87
C ASN A 14 23.87 -12.51 -23.34
N HIS A 15 23.35 -11.41 -22.80
CA HIS A 15 22.49 -11.50 -21.62
C HIS A 15 21.15 -10.86 -21.94
N SER A 16 20.16 -11.74 -22.04
CA SER A 16 18.71 -11.57 -21.99
C SER A 16 18.17 -10.17 -21.67
N GLU A 17 17.26 -9.73 -22.53
CA GLU A 17 16.25 -8.70 -22.29
C GLU A 17 15.64 -8.83 -20.88
N VAL A 18 15.93 -7.86 -20.00
CA VAL A 18 15.28 -7.74 -18.70
C VAL A 18 14.70 -6.32 -18.63
N THR A 19 13.39 -6.24 -18.83
CA THR A 19 12.59 -5.02 -18.96
C THR A 19 11.60 -4.87 -17.81
N GLN A 20 11.22 -3.63 -17.52
CA GLN A 20 10.27 -3.12 -16.50
C GLN A 20 8.82 -3.64 -16.62
N THR A 21 8.63 -4.62 -17.48
CA THR A 21 7.43 -5.42 -17.72
C THR A 21 6.85 -6.03 -16.45
N ARG A 22 7.65 -6.19 -15.39
CA ARG A 22 7.31 -7.02 -14.22
C ARG A 22 6.33 -6.45 -13.21
N ALA A 23 6.13 -5.12 -13.13
CA ALA A 23 5.04 -4.60 -12.29
C ALA A 23 3.67 -4.99 -12.86
N PHE A 24 3.51 -4.81 -14.18
CA PHE A 24 2.35 -5.34 -14.88
C PHE A 24 2.32 -6.87 -14.83
N ASP A 25 3.46 -7.58 -14.94
CA ASP A 25 3.47 -9.04 -14.85
C ASP A 25 3.06 -9.56 -13.46
N LEU A 26 3.36 -8.84 -12.37
CA LEU A 26 2.87 -9.16 -11.01
C LEU A 26 1.35 -9.05 -10.96
N TYR A 27 0.79 -7.92 -11.42
CA TYR A 27 -0.65 -7.74 -11.48
C TYR A 27 -1.34 -8.69 -12.48
N GLU A 28 -0.68 -9.06 -13.58
CA GLU A 28 -1.15 -10.12 -14.49
C GLU A 28 -1.09 -11.51 -13.84
N ALA A 29 -0.06 -11.81 -13.04
CA ALA A 29 0.03 -13.05 -12.26
C ALA A 29 -1.02 -13.13 -11.15
N PHE A 30 -1.35 -11.99 -10.52
CA PHE A 30 -2.50 -11.91 -9.62
C PHE A 30 -3.80 -12.18 -10.37
N LYS A 31 -3.99 -11.56 -11.54
CA LYS A 31 -5.17 -11.78 -12.39
C LYS A 31 -5.35 -13.24 -12.83
N THR A 32 -4.27 -13.94 -13.18
CA THR A 32 -4.33 -15.37 -13.53
C THR A 32 -4.64 -16.25 -12.31
N LYS A 33 -3.99 -15.99 -11.17
CA LYS A 33 -4.24 -16.72 -9.91
C LYS A 33 -5.68 -16.51 -9.40
N GLU A 34 -6.20 -15.29 -9.48
CA GLU A 34 -7.57 -14.95 -9.11
C GLU A 34 -8.57 -15.69 -10.03
N SER A 35 -8.32 -15.70 -11.34
CA SER A 35 -9.08 -16.48 -12.32
C SER A 35 -9.14 -17.97 -11.99
N GLU A 36 -8.00 -18.58 -11.65
CA GLU A 36 -7.93 -20.00 -11.27
C GLU A 36 -8.67 -20.29 -9.95
N GLN A 37 -8.48 -19.46 -8.92
CA GLN A 37 -9.15 -19.61 -7.63
C GLN A 37 -10.67 -19.43 -7.75
N LEU A 38 -11.12 -18.45 -8.54
CA LEU A 38 -12.54 -18.19 -8.77
C LEU A 38 -13.18 -19.36 -9.53
N SER A 39 -12.47 -19.97 -10.48
CA SER A 39 -12.91 -21.18 -11.20
C SER A 39 -13.04 -22.39 -10.26
N ALA A 40 -12.06 -22.60 -9.37
CA ALA A 40 -12.11 -23.64 -8.36
C ALA A 40 -13.28 -23.44 -7.38
N TYR A 41 -13.47 -22.21 -6.88
CA TYR A 41 -14.58 -21.84 -6.02
C TYR A 41 -15.94 -22.12 -6.68
N ARG A 42 -16.14 -21.68 -7.92
CA ARG A 42 -17.37 -21.94 -8.69
C ARG A 42 -17.64 -23.44 -8.80
N SER A 43 -16.62 -24.23 -9.14
CA SER A 43 -16.73 -25.68 -9.26
C SER A 43 -17.19 -26.33 -7.94
N VAL A 44 -16.57 -25.94 -6.83
CA VAL A 44 -16.95 -26.42 -5.48
C VAL A 44 -18.37 -25.99 -5.12
N ALA A 45 -18.73 -24.72 -5.36
CA ALA A 45 -20.06 -24.19 -5.07
C ALA A 45 -21.17 -24.92 -5.84
N TYR A 46 -20.96 -25.24 -7.12
CA TYR A 46 -21.92 -26.03 -7.90
C TYR A 46 -22.09 -27.44 -7.35
N VAL A 47 -21.00 -28.13 -7.02
CA VAL A 47 -21.05 -29.50 -6.48
C VAL A 47 -21.74 -29.53 -5.12
N PHE A 48 -21.31 -28.70 -4.17
CA PHE A 48 -21.90 -28.65 -2.83
C PHE A 48 -23.35 -28.16 -2.87
N GLY A 49 -23.64 -27.11 -3.64
CA GLY A 49 -25.00 -26.60 -3.82
C GLY A 49 -25.96 -27.66 -4.37
N ALA A 50 -25.51 -28.46 -5.35
CA ALA A 50 -26.29 -29.56 -5.92
C ALA A 50 -26.53 -30.69 -4.92
N ILE A 51 -25.51 -31.07 -4.13
CA ILE A 51 -25.64 -32.09 -3.07
C ILE A 51 -26.64 -31.63 -2.01
N ILE A 52 -26.53 -30.40 -1.53
CA ILE A 52 -27.44 -29.82 -0.54
C ILE A 52 -28.88 -29.78 -1.08
N PHE A 53 -29.05 -29.32 -2.32
CA PHE A 53 -30.36 -29.29 -2.98
C PHE A 53 -30.99 -30.68 -3.09
N LEU A 54 -30.28 -31.66 -3.66
CA LEU A 54 -30.82 -33.00 -3.92
C LEU A 54 -31.12 -33.78 -2.63
N SER A 55 -30.21 -33.72 -1.66
CA SER A 55 -30.37 -34.42 -0.38
C SER A 55 -31.58 -33.89 0.40
N ASN A 56 -31.72 -32.57 0.51
CA ASN A 56 -32.81 -31.96 1.26
C ASN A 56 -34.15 -32.03 0.51
N LEU A 57 -34.16 -31.89 -0.83
CA LEU A 57 -35.37 -32.08 -1.62
C LEU A 57 -35.97 -33.47 -1.41
N THR A 58 -35.12 -34.49 -1.31
CA THR A 58 -35.55 -35.87 -1.02
C THR A 58 -36.24 -35.96 0.34
N VAL A 59 -35.74 -35.26 1.36
CA VAL A 59 -36.36 -35.20 2.70
C VAL A 59 -37.67 -34.41 2.69
N VAL A 60 -37.77 -33.32 1.92
CA VAL A 60 -39.02 -32.56 1.75
C VAL A 60 -40.11 -33.45 1.14
N VAL A 61 -39.80 -34.14 0.04
CA VAL A 61 -40.73 -35.06 -0.64
C VAL A 61 -41.12 -36.21 0.29
N SER A 62 -40.14 -36.82 0.97
CA SER A 62 -40.39 -37.91 1.92
C SER A 62 -41.29 -37.47 3.08
N SER A 63 -41.03 -36.30 3.66
CA SER A 63 -41.85 -35.74 4.75
C SER A 63 -43.29 -35.48 4.30
N GLY A 64 -43.48 -34.95 3.08
CA GLY A 64 -44.81 -34.76 2.48
C GLY A 64 -45.57 -36.07 2.27
N LEU A 65 -44.89 -37.12 1.77
CA LEU A 65 -45.48 -38.45 1.58
C LEU A 65 -45.86 -39.11 2.92
N ILE A 66 -45.01 -38.99 3.95
CA ILE A 66 -45.27 -39.52 5.30
C ILE A 66 -46.49 -38.82 5.93
N LEU A 67 -46.57 -37.50 5.79
CA LEU A 67 -47.72 -36.73 6.26
C LEU A 67 -49.02 -37.14 5.56
N ARG A 68 -48.97 -37.42 4.25
CA ARG A 68 -50.11 -37.91 3.47
C ARG A 68 -50.59 -39.29 3.93
N LYS A 69 -49.68 -40.16 4.37
CA LYS A 69 -49.97 -41.49 4.94
C LYS A 69 -50.52 -41.43 6.38
N GLY A 70 -50.62 -40.25 6.99
CA GLY A 70 -51.24 -40.07 8.31
C GLY A 70 -50.38 -40.51 9.50
N GLN A 71 -49.08 -40.72 9.30
CA GLN A 71 -48.12 -41.06 10.36
C GLN A 71 -48.08 -39.99 11.47
N GLN A 72 -47.89 -40.44 12.72
CA GLN A 72 -47.85 -39.60 13.92
C GLN A 72 -46.47 -39.70 14.59
N PRO A 73 -45.98 -38.63 15.25
CA PRO A 73 -46.61 -37.32 15.41
C PRO A 73 -46.44 -36.41 14.19
N LYS A 74 -47.56 -35.85 13.67
CA LYS A 74 -47.56 -34.99 12.47
C LYS A 74 -46.72 -33.71 12.60
N SER A 75 -46.62 -33.16 13.80
CA SER A 75 -45.83 -31.98 14.16
C SER A 75 -44.36 -32.12 13.79
N THR A 76 -43.76 -33.27 14.09
CA THR A 76 -42.33 -33.52 13.85
C THR A 76 -42.01 -33.57 12.38
N TYR A 77 -42.83 -34.25 11.57
CA TYR A 77 -42.63 -34.31 10.12
C TYR A 77 -42.88 -32.97 9.42
N LEU A 78 -43.75 -32.11 9.98
CA LEU A 78 -43.90 -30.73 9.49
C LEU A 78 -42.65 -29.88 9.74
N LEU A 79 -42.06 -29.98 10.94
CA LEU A 79 -40.83 -29.25 11.26
C LEU A 79 -39.63 -29.78 10.48
N LEU A 80 -39.49 -31.10 10.35
CA LEU A 80 -38.43 -31.75 9.57
C LEU A 80 -38.52 -31.34 8.09
N GLY A 81 -39.73 -31.36 7.52
CA GLY A 81 -39.97 -30.87 6.17
C GLY A 81 -39.64 -29.39 5.99
N ASN A 82 -39.86 -28.55 7.01
CA ASN A 82 -39.53 -27.13 6.97
C ASN A 82 -38.01 -26.87 7.02
N VAL A 83 -37.26 -27.59 7.87
CA VAL A 83 -35.78 -27.53 7.89
C VAL A 83 -35.24 -27.88 6.51
N SER A 84 -35.66 -29.02 5.96
CA SER A 84 -35.18 -29.45 4.65
C SER A 84 -35.62 -28.51 3.53
N LEU A 85 -36.80 -27.88 3.62
CA LEU A 85 -37.21 -26.86 2.65
C LEU A 85 -36.29 -25.64 2.68
N ALA A 86 -35.95 -25.15 3.87
CA ALA A 86 -35.03 -24.05 4.03
C ALA A 86 -33.64 -24.40 3.48
N ASP A 87 -33.10 -25.57 3.83
CA ASP A 87 -31.79 -26.03 3.36
C ASP A 87 -31.77 -26.28 1.84
N THR A 88 -32.91 -26.68 1.24
CA THR A 88 -33.05 -26.77 -0.23
C THR A 88 -32.86 -25.41 -0.88
N ILE A 89 -33.43 -24.35 -0.29
CA ILE A 89 -33.26 -22.97 -0.78
C ILE A 89 -31.82 -22.48 -0.58
N VAL A 90 -31.14 -22.89 0.50
CA VAL A 90 -29.70 -22.61 0.66
C VAL A 90 -28.90 -23.23 -0.49
N GLY A 91 -29.17 -24.48 -0.87
CA GLY A 91 -28.52 -25.14 -2.02
C GLY A 91 -28.72 -24.38 -3.33
N ILE A 92 -29.95 -23.91 -3.61
CA ILE A 92 -30.26 -23.07 -4.77
C ILE A 92 -29.50 -21.74 -4.71
N SER A 93 -29.42 -21.13 -3.53
CA SER A 93 -28.77 -19.83 -3.32
C SER A 93 -27.27 -19.90 -3.55
N ILE A 94 -26.61 -20.99 -3.15
CA ILE A 94 -25.18 -21.24 -3.42
C ILE A 94 -24.93 -21.36 -4.93
N ILE A 95 -25.77 -22.14 -5.64
CA ILE A 95 -25.67 -22.30 -7.10
C ILE A 95 -25.88 -20.96 -7.80
N PHE A 96 -26.95 -20.24 -7.43
CA PHE A 96 -27.26 -18.91 -7.98
C PHE A 96 -26.09 -17.94 -7.78
N GLY A 97 -25.49 -17.91 -6.59
CA GLY A 97 -24.32 -17.09 -6.29
C GLY A 97 -23.06 -17.45 -7.09
N ALA A 98 -22.91 -18.70 -7.51
CA ALA A 98 -21.83 -19.13 -8.40
C ALA A 98 -22.10 -18.82 -9.88
N SER A 99 -23.37 -18.65 -10.27
CA SER A 99 -23.81 -18.36 -11.64
C SER A 99 -23.89 -16.87 -11.97
N VAL A 100 -24.12 -16.02 -10.96
CA VAL A 100 -24.13 -14.58 -11.13
C VAL A 100 -22.70 -14.06 -11.28
N GLU A 101 -22.42 -13.38 -12.38
CA GLU A 101 -21.09 -12.89 -12.75
C GLU A 101 -20.66 -11.69 -11.87
N ASN A 102 -19.46 -11.75 -11.27
CA ASN A 102 -18.89 -10.69 -10.41
C ASN A 102 -18.80 -9.31 -11.09
N THR A 103 -18.85 -9.28 -12.42
CA THR A 103 -18.80 -8.08 -13.27
C THR A 103 -20.06 -7.22 -13.21
N THR A 104 -21.16 -7.72 -12.64
CA THR A 104 -22.45 -7.03 -12.54
C THR A 104 -22.97 -6.95 -11.10
N SER A 105 -22.09 -6.77 -10.12
CA SER A 105 -22.46 -6.46 -8.74
C SER A 105 -22.99 -5.02 -8.60
N SER A 106 -24.07 -4.71 -9.29
CA SER A 106 -24.94 -3.62 -8.85
C SER A 106 -25.39 -3.93 -7.41
N ASN A 107 -25.31 -2.93 -6.54
CA ASN A 107 -25.71 -3.00 -5.12
C ASN A 107 -27.01 -3.84 -4.86
N PRO A 108 -28.09 -3.74 -5.67
CA PRO A 108 -29.30 -4.53 -5.41
C PRO A 108 -29.15 -6.04 -5.61
N LEU A 109 -28.33 -6.50 -6.55
CA LEU A 109 -28.18 -7.94 -6.84
C LEU A 109 -27.42 -8.67 -5.72
N CYS A 110 -26.40 -8.00 -5.17
CA CYS A 110 -25.64 -8.46 -4.02
C CYS A 110 -26.52 -8.55 -2.76
N ILE A 111 -27.30 -7.51 -2.47
CA ILE A 111 -28.24 -7.48 -1.34
C ILE A 111 -29.28 -8.62 -1.47
N PHE A 112 -29.80 -8.84 -2.68
CA PHE A 112 -30.74 -9.93 -2.95
C PHE A 112 -30.10 -11.31 -2.70
N GLN A 113 -28.87 -11.53 -3.15
CA GLN A 113 -28.15 -12.78 -2.93
C GLN A 113 -27.87 -13.05 -1.45
N ILE A 114 -27.47 -12.03 -0.69
CA ILE A 114 -27.30 -12.14 0.77
C ILE A 114 -28.65 -12.51 1.42
N GLY A 115 -29.74 -11.86 0.99
CA GLY A 115 -31.08 -12.17 1.49
C GLY A 115 -31.52 -13.62 1.21
N MET A 116 -31.21 -14.12 0.01
CA MET A 116 -31.45 -15.51 -0.43
C MET A 116 -30.71 -16.53 0.45
N LEU A 117 -29.55 -16.19 1.01
CA LEU A 117 -28.78 -17.07 1.89
C LEU A 117 -29.20 -16.94 3.36
N VAL A 118 -29.32 -15.71 3.86
CA VAL A 118 -29.57 -15.42 5.29
C VAL A 118 -30.97 -15.87 5.71
N CYS A 119 -32.00 -15.60 4.89
CA CYS A 119 -33.38 -15.98 5.21
C CYS A 119 -33.53 -17.49 5.49
N PRO A 120 -33.21 -18.39 4.54
CA PRO A 120 -33.36 -19.82 4.78
C PRO A 120 -32.41 -20.35 5.86
N ALA A 121 -31.19 -19.83 6.00
CA ALA A 121 -30.29 -20.23 7.08
C ALA A 121 -30.90 -19.93 8.47
N MET A 122 -31.49 -18.75 8.65
CA MET A 122 -32.20 -18.41 9.89
C MET A 122 -33.41 -19.30 10.11
N VAL A 123 -34.21 -19.54 9.06
CA VAL A 123 -35.37 -20.45 9.15
C VAL A 123 -34.94 -21.86 9.57
N SER A 124 -33.82 -22.37 9.03
CA SER A 124 -33.27 -23.68 9.38
C SER A 124 -32.88 -23.74 10.86
N ILE A 125 -32.11 -22.77 11.36
CA ILE A 125 -31.67 -22.69 12.77
C ILE A 125 -32.86 -22.65 13.73
N PHE A 126 -33.83 -21.75 13.50
CA PHE A 126 -35.01 -21.66 14.36
C PHE A 126 -35.89 -22.91 14.30
N SER A 127 -35.95 -23.57 13.14
CA SER A 127 -36.70 -24.83 12.98
C SER A 127 -36.05 -25.98 13.75
N VAL A 128 -34.72 -26.09 13.77
CA VAL A 128 -33.99 -27.05 14.61
C VAL A 128 -34.27 -26.79 16.10
N GLY A 129 -34.27 -25.53 16.52
CA GLY A 129 -34.66 -25.14 17.89
C GLY A 129 -36.09 -25.59 18.24
N MET A 130 -37.04 -25.37 17.34
CA MET A 130 -38.43 -25.83 17.53
C MET A 130 -38.55 -27.35 17.58
N ILE A 131 -37.73 -28.10 16.82
CA ILE A 131 -37.67 -29.57 16.92
C ILE A 131 -37.16 -29.98 18.30
N ALA A 132 -36.12 -29.32 18.82
CA ALA A 132 -35.61 -29.62 20.15
C ALA A 132 -36.68 -29.42 21.23
N VAL A 133 -37.43 -28.31 21.16
CA VAL A 133 -38.56 -28.03 22.06
C VAL A 133 -39.69 -29.06 21.90
N ASP A 134 -40.04 -29.42 20.67
CA ASP A 134 -41.03 -30.45 20.36
C ASP A 134 -40.67 -31.80 21.01
N ARG A 135 -39.42 -32.24 20.86
CA ARG A 135 -38.92 -33.50 21.44
C ARG A 135 -38.86 -33.44 22.96
N TYR A 136 -38.40 -32.32 23.54
CA TYR A 136 -38.35 -32.12 24.98
C TYR A 136 -39.75 -32.25 25.62
N ILE A 137 -40.75 -31.56 25.09
CA ILE A 137 -42.13 -31.61 25.61
C ILE A 137 -42.76 -32.98 25.38
N TYR A 138 -42.47 -33.63 24.25
CA TYR A 138 -42.96 -34.98 23.98
C TYR A 138 -42.47 -36.00 25.02
N ILE A 139 -41.20 -35.90 25.44
CA ILE A 139 -40.58 -36.81 26.41
C ILE A 139 -41.05 -36.52 27.84
N LEU A 140 -41.03 -35.26 28.29
CA LEU A 140 -41.31 -34.90 29.69
C LEU A 140 -42.81 -34.71 29.99
N HIS A 141 -43.59 -34.30 29.00
CA HIS A 141 -45.00 -33.92 29.16
C HIS A 141 -45.91 -34.60 28.14
N GLY A 142 -45.64 -35.87 27.81
CA GLY A 142 -46.35 -36.63 26.77
C GLY A 142 -47.87 -36.61 26.88
N LEU A 143 -48.44 -36.63 28.10
CA LEU A 143 -49.89 -36.57 28.34
C LEU A 143 -50.54 -35.23 27.95
N TYR A 144 -49.77 -34.13 27.99
CA TYR A 144 -50.23 -32.79 27.63
C TYR A 144 -49.71 -32.33 26.26
N TYR A 145 -48.90 -33.16 25.59
CA TYR A 145 -48.23 -32.83 24.33
C TYR A 145 -49.20 -32.29 23.27
N GLN A 146 -50.33 -32.95 23.04
CA GLN A 146 -51.33 -32.54 22.04
C GLN A 146 -51.99 -31.18 22.36
N ARG A 147 -51.95 -30.72 23.62
CA ARG A 147 -52.47 -29.40 24.01
C ARG A 147 -51.50 -28.28 23.65
N TRP A 148 -50.19 -28.55 23.73
CA TRP A 148 -49.14 -27.57 23.50
C TRP A 148 -48.64 -27.58 22.05
N PHE A 149 -48.40 -28.76 21.48
CA PHE A 149 -47.91 -28.98 20.11
C PHE A 149 -48.98 -29.65 19.25
N ASN A 150 -49.95 -28.86 18.78
CA ASN A 150 -50.91 -29.30 17.76
C ASN A 150 -50.49 -28.79 16.37
N THR A 151 -51.03 -29.42 15.31
CA THR A 151 -50.69 -29.10 13.91
C THR A 151 -50.88 -27.62 13.57
N THR A 152 -51.92 -26.98 14.10
CA THR A 152 -52.23 -25.57 13.83
C THR A 152 -51.17 -24.66 14.44
N LYS A 153 -50.80 -24.87 15.70
CA LYS A 153 -49.75 -24.11 16.39
C LYS A 153 -48.39 -24.29 15.74
N VAL A 154 -48.05 -25.50 15.29
CA VAL A 154 -46.80 -25.76 14.57
C VAL A 154 -46.77 -25.01 13.24
N ARG A 155 -47.87 -25.00 12.48
CA ARG A 155 -47.96 -24.20 11.23
C ARG A 155 -47.82 -22.70 11.50
N ILE A 156 -48.45 -22.18 12.55
CA ILE A 156 -48.29 -20.78 12.97
C ILE A 156 -46.83 -20.51 13.35
N GLY A 157 -46.19 -21.41 14.11
CA GLY A 157 -44.78 -21.29 14.49
C GLY A 157 -43.85 -21.27 13.27
N ILE A 158 -44.08 -22.14 12.28
CA ILE A 158 -43.34 -22.13 11.01
C ILE A 158 -43.51 -20.79 10.29
N LEU A 159 -44.74 -20.28 10.17
CA LEU A 159 -45.01 -18.97 9.56
C LEU A 159 -44.27 -17.83 10.29
N CYS A 160 -44.28 -17.83 11.63
CA CYS A 160 -43.54 -16.85 12.42
C CYS A 160 -42.03 -16.93 12.16
N ILE A 161 -41.46 -18.13 12.07
CA ILE A 161 -40.04 -18.32 11.77
C ILE A 161 -39.69 -17.74 10.40
N TRP A 162 -40.50 -17.99 9.37
CA TRP A 162 -40.30 -17.41 8.03
C TRP A 162 -40.39 -15.89 8.03
N MET A 163 -41.34 -15.31 8.78
CA MET A 163 -41.46 -13.85 8.93
C MET A 163 -40.23 -13.24 9.60
N ILE A 164 -39.69 -13.88 10.64
CA ILE A 164 -38.46 -13.44 11.32
C ILE A 164 -37.26 -13.54 10.37
N GLY A 165 -37.13 -14.67 9.66
CA GLY A 165 -36.05 -14.87 8.68
C GLY A 165 -36.07 -13.82 7.57
N LEU A 166 -37.25 -13.51 7.01
CA LEU A 166 -37.43 -12.46 6.02
C LEU A 166 -37.10 -11.07 6.56
N PHE A 167 -37.52 -10.76 7.78
CA PHE A 167 -37.21 -9.49 8.42
C PHE A 167 -35.69 -9.30 8.57
N ILE A 168 -34.99 -10.29 9.15
CA ILE A 168 -33.52 -10.24 9.34
C ILE A 168 -32.80 -10.13 7.98
N ALA A 169 -33.21 -10.92 6.98
CA ALA A 169 -32.63 -10.90 5.65
C ALA A 169 -32.83 -9.57 4.91
N SER A 170 -33.87 -8.80 5.26
CA SER A 170 -34.17 -7.50 4.67
C SER A 170 -33.41 -6.32 5.32
N LEU A 171 -32.75 -6.53 6.47
CA LEU A 171 -32.04 -5.46 7.18
C LEU A 171 -31.00 -4.73 6.31
N PRO A 172 -30.16 -5.40 5.50
CA PRO A 172 -29.24 -4.70 4.60
C PRO A 172 -29.96 -3.82 3.57
N ALA A 173 -31.10 -4.28 3.04
CA ALA A 173 -31.93 -3.50 2.10
C ALA A 173 -32.58 -2.28 2.76
N MET A 174 -32.78 -2.31 4.08
CA MET A 174 -33.29 -1.19 4.89
C MET A 174 -32.17 -0.24 5.35
N GLY A 175 -30.94 -0.40 4.86
CA GLY A 175 -29.80 0.45 5.20
C GLY A 175 -29.10 0.10 6.52
N TRP A 176 -29.39 -1.08 7.10
CA TRP A 176 -28.68 -1.59 8.27
C TRP A 176 -27.36 -2.21 7.83
N THR A 177 -26.30 -1.40 7.81
CA THR A 177 -24.93 -1.84 7.50
C THR A 177 -24.02 -1.59 8.70
N GLY A 178 -23.08 -2.52 8.96
CA GLY A 178 -22.06 -2.34 9.99
C GLY A 178 -21.01 -1.33 9.52
N SER A 179 -20.60 -0.42 10.40
CA SER A 179 -19.51 0.54 10.14
C SER A 179 -18.15 -0.11 9.93
N THR A 180 -17.99 -1.41 10.24
CA THR A 180 -16.76 -2.19 10.03
C THR A 180 -16.49 -2.59 8.58
N PHE A 181 -17.42 -2.36 7.66
CA PHE A 181 -17.24 -2.64 6.21
C PHE A 181 -17.11 -1.37 5.36
N ARG A 182 -16.93 -0.19 5.98
CA ARG A 182 -16.85 1.07 5.23
C ARG A 182 -15.49 1.34 4.58
N ASP A 183 -14.40 0.74 5.07
CA ASP A 183 -13.05 1.23 4.72
C ASP A 183 -12.20 0.32 3.83
N TYR A 184 -12.63 -0.91 3.54
CA TYR A 184 -12.13 -1.52 2.32
C TYR A 184 -12.91 -0.93 1.16
N ARG A 185 -12.22 -0.09 0.40
CA ARG A 185 -12.48 0.31 -0.98
C ARG A 185 -12.68 -0.90 -1.90
N CYS A 186 -13.72 -1.68 -1.63
CA CYS A 186 -14.21 -2.74 -2.49
C CYS A 186 -14.41 -2.14 -3.87
N CYS A 187 -13.89 -2.82 -4.89
CA CYS A 187 -14.08 -2.48 -6.30
C CYS A 187 -13.24 -1.29 -6.82
N HIS A 188 -12.23 -0.79 -6.09
CA HIS A 188 -11.21 0.03 -6.75
C HIS A 188 -10.42 -0.81 -7.75
N GLN A 189 -10.25 -0.27 -8.95
CA GLN A 189 -9.68 -0.98 -10.09
C GLN A 189 -8.37 -0.35 -10.51
N LEU A 190 -7.42 -1.20 -10.92
CA LEU A 190 -6.18 -0.73 -11.51
C LEU A 190 -6.26 -0.82 -13.03
N TYR A 191 -6.02 0.30 -13.68
CA TYR A 191 -5.97 0.41 -15.13
C TYR A 191 -4.54 0.67 -15.57
N ARG A 192 -4.05 -0.13 -16.51
CA ARG A 192 -2.89 0.23 -17.31
C ARG A 192 -3.36 1.20 -18.37
N VAL A 193 -2.79 2.40 -18.40
CA VAL A 193 -3.05 3.43 -19.40
C VAL A 193 -1.77 3.68 -20.20
N ALA A 194 -1.87 3.94 -21.50
CA ALA A 194 -0.72 4.29 -22.34
C ALA A 194 -1.07 5.48 -23.23
N GLY A 195 -0.20 6.50 -23.23
CA GLY A 195 -0.41 7.73 -23.99
C GLY A 195 0.82 8.66 -24.03
N PRO A 196 0.67 9.85 -24.62
CA PRO A 196 1.72 10.88 -24.64
C PRO A 196 2.14 11.29 -23.23
N SER A 197 3.44 11.54 -23.01
CA SER A 197 3.99 11.87 -21.68
C SER A 197 3.35 13.10 -21.04
N GLN A 198 3.02 14.12 -21.85
CA GLN A 198 2.34 15.33 -21.41
C GLN A 198 0.95 15.04 -20.84
N GLU A 199 0.18 14.17 -21.49
CA GLU A 199 -1.18 13.82 -21.05
C GLU A 199 -1.14 12.90 -19.82
N ILE A 200 -0.18 11.99 -19.73
CA ILE A 200 0.04 11.18 -18.50
C ILE A 200 0.48 12.06 -17.33
N GLY A 201 1.28 13.11 -17.56
CA GLY A 201 1.67 14.08 -16.53
C GLY A 201 0.47 14.82 -15.92
N VAL A 202 -0.58 15.08 -16.70
CA VAL A 202 -1.83 15.68 -16.19
C VAL A 202 -2.58 14.72 -15.24
N LEU A 203 -2.42 13.41 -15.44
CA LEU A 203 -3.04 12.41 -14.55
C LEU A 203 -2.39 12.42 -13.17
N GLU A 204 -1.09 12.71 -13.06
CA GLU A 204 -0.35 12.67 -11.78
C GLU A 204 -0.93 13.64 -10.74
N SER A 205 -1.46 14.79 -11.18
CA SER A 205 -2.05 15.78 -10.28
C SER A 205 -3.44 15.39 -9.78
N HIS A 206 -4.11 14.40 -10.39
CA HIS A 206 -5.52 14.09 -10.11
C HIS A 206 -5.82 12.62 -9.82
N LEU A 207 -4.94 11.70 -10.20
CA LEU A 207 -5.10 10.26 -10.06
C LEU A 207 -3.88 9.66 -9.38
N ASP A 208 -4.11 8.66 -8.54
CA ASP A 208 -3.00 7.88 -7.99
C ASP A 208 -2.38 7.04 -9.10
N ILE A 209 -1.25 7.54 -9.60
CA ILE A 209 -0.34 6.77 -10.43
C ILE A 209 0.45 5.84 -9.51
N ILE A 210 0.11 4.56 -9.57
CA ILE A 210 0.78 3.49 -8.82
C ILE A 210 2.10 3.13 -9.47
N SER A 211 2.18 3.16 -10.81
CA SER A 211 3.39 2.84 -11.58
C SER A 211 3.53 3.69 -12.82
N LEU A 212 4.77 3.98 -13.22
CA LEU A 212 5.12 4.54 -14.52
C LEU A 212 6.14 3.64 -15.21
N SER A 213 5.96 3.41 -16.51
CA SER A 213 6.88 2.66 -17.37
C SER A 213 7.22 3.53 -18.59
N PRO A 214 8.48 4.01 -18.71
CA PRO A 214 8.90 4.87 -19.81
C PRO A 214 8.66 4.24 -21.18
N ALA A 215 8.42 5.08 -22.19
CA ALA A 215 8.14 4.65 -23.57
C ALA A 215 9.20 3.70 -24.15
N ALA A 216 10.48 3.91 -23.81
CA ALA A 216 11.58 3.06 -24.25
C ALA A 216 11.53 1.61 -23.71
N ARG A 217 10.74 1.37 -22.65
CA ARG A 217 10.64 0.10 -21.94
C ARG A 217 9.22 -0.48 -21.95
N SER A 218 8.27 0.18 -22.61
CA SER A 218 6.86 -0.16 -22.56
C SER A 218 6.43 -1.03 -23.75
N LYS A 219 5.45 -1.92 -23.57
CA LYS A 219 4.95 -2.77 -24.68
C LYS A 219 4.27 -1.94 -25.77
N SER A 220 3.72 -0.77 -25.42
CA SER A 220 3.06 0.15 -26.35
C SER A 220 4.01 1.10 -27.10
N GLY A 221 5.28 1.22 -26.68
CA GLY A 221 6.19 2.25 -27.19
C GLY A 221 5.82 3.68 -26.75
N GLN A 222 4.90 3.82 -25.80
CA GLN A 222 4.45 5.09 -25.21
C GLN A 222 4.63 5.07 -23.68
N LEU A 223 4.53 6.22 -23.01
CA LEU A 223 4.57 6.23 -21.54
C LEU A 223 3.34 5.48 -21.03
N GLU A 224 3.57 4.43 -20.24
CA GLU A 224 2.53 3.64 -19.61
C GLU A 224 2.43 3.98 -18.14
N ALA A 225 1.22 4.05 -17.62
CA ALA A 225 0.95 4.27 -16.21
C ALA A 225 -0.03 3.22 -15.67
N LEU A 226 0.12 2.84 -14.41
CA LEU A 226 -0.90 2.08 -13.67
C LEU A 226 -1.67 3.07 -12.79
N VAL A 227 -2.93 3.31 -13.10
CA VAL A 227 -3.78 4.27 -12.38
C VAL A 227 -4.84 3.57 -11.56
N ARG A 228 -5.03 4.02 -10.32
CA ARG A 228 -6.13 3.60 -9.46
C ARG A 228 -7.38 4.41 -9.80
N LEU A 229 -8.48 3.75 -10.11
CA LEU A 229 -9.78 4.38 -10.29
C LEU A 229 -10.76 3.90 -9.22
N SER A 230 -11.44 4.85 -8.58
CA SER A 230 -12.58 4.61 -7.71
C SER A 230 -13.81 4.19 -8.56
N PRO A 231 -14.73 3.39 -8.02
CA PRO A 231 -16.01 3.10 -8.68
C PRO A 231 -16.77 4.35 -9.11
N GLU A 232 -16.70 5.41 -8.29
CA GLU A 232 -17.42 6.67 -8.48
C GLU A 232 -16.86 7.48 -9.65
N ASP A 233 -15.53 7.60 -9.75
CA ASP A 233 -14.88 8.44 -10.76
C ASP A 233 -14.49 7.69 -12.04
N LYS A 234 -14.55 6.35 -12.01
CA LYS A 234 -14.16 5.49 -13.14
C LYS A 234 -14.77 5.95 -14.45
N GLN A 235 -16.09 6.17 -14.51
CA GLN A 235 -16.75 6.53 -15.77
C GLN A 235 -16.24 7.86 -16.34
N LYS A 236 -16.01 8.86 -15.48
CA LYS A 236 -15.47 10.16 -15.87
C LYS A 236 -14.08 10.02 -16.50
N TRP A 237 -13.20 9.23 -15.86
CA TRP A 237 -11.83 9.04 -16.35
C TRP A 237 -11.74 8.19 -17.61
N LEU A 238 -12.57 7.15 -17.74
CA LEU A 238 -12.62 6.36 -18.98
C LEU A 238 -13.09 7.19 -20.18
N GLN A 239 -14.04 8.12 -19.97
CA GLN A 239 -14.44 9.08 -21.02
C GLN A 239 -13.29 10.01 -21.39
N TYR A 240 -12.56 10.53 -20.40
CA TYR A 240 -11.38 11.36 -20.63
C TYR A 240 -10.31 10.61 -21.43
N PHE A 241 -10.00 9.36 -21.08
CA PHE A 241 -9.04 8.54 -21.82
C PHE A 241 -9.46 8.33 -23.27
N ASN A 242 -10.73 8.03 -23.53
CA ASN A 242 -11.25 7.92 -24.90
C ASN A 242 -11.10 9.23 -25.68
N GLN A 243 -11.42 10.38 -25.07
CA GLN A 243 -11.33 11.69 -25.71
C GLN A 243 -9.88 12.06 -26.06
N LYS A 244 -8.95 11.73 -25.17
CA LYS A 244 -7.51 12.00 -25.32
C LYS A 244 -6.74 10.93 -26.07
N GLN A 245 -7.43 9.91 -26.60
CA GLN A 245 -6.82 8.77 -27.30
C GLN A 245 -5.78 8.03 -26.43
N ILE A 246 -6.00 8.01 -25.11
CA ILE A 246 -5.20 7.23 -24.17
C ILE A 246 -5.76 5.82 -24.16
N SER A 247 -4.94 4.84 -24.55
CA SER A 247 -5.33 3.43 -24.51
C SER A 247 -5.37 2.95 -23.06
N TYR A 248 -6.31 2.08 -22.70
CA TYR A 248 -6.39 1.52 -21.34
C TYR A 248 -6.84 0.07 -21.30
N THR A 249 -6.32 -0.67 -20.32
CA THR A 249 -6.69 -2.06 -20.02
C THR A 249 -6.80 -2.27 -18.52
N ILE A 250 -7.84 -2.99 -18.08
CA ILE A 250 -7.99 -3.35 -16.67
C ILE A 250 -6.98 -4.44 -16.27
N MET A 251 -6.21 -4.15 -15.23
CA MET A 251 -5.18 -5.04 -14.67
C MET A 251 -5.68 -5.75 -13.42
N VAL A 252 -6.36 -5.02 -12.53
CA VAL A 252 -6.88 -5.55 -11.26
C VAL A 252 -8.34 -5.14 -11.11
N GLU A 253 -9.21 -6.12 -10.90
CA GLU A 253 -10.65 -5.90 -10.72
C GLU A 253 -11.01 -5.47 -9.29
N ASN A 254 -10.24 -5.93 -8.30
CA ASN A 254 -10.43 -5.60 -6.90
C ASN A 254 -9.09 -5.40 -6.17
N LEU A 255 -8.67 -4.14 -6.03
CA LEU A 255 -7.43 -3.77 -5.35
C LEU A 255 -7.40 -4.23 -3.88
N ALA A 256 -8.56 -4.34 -3.23
CA ALA A 256 -8.64 -4.75 -1.83
C ALA A 256 -8.05 -6.16 -1.59
N ASP A 257 -8.07 -7.05 -2.57
CA ASP A 257 -7.52 -8.41 -2.42
C ASP A 257 -5.99 -8.40 -2.33
N ILE A 258 -5.36 -7.55 -3.13
CA ILE A 258 -3.90 -7.37 -3.11
C ILE A 258 -3.47 -6.69 -1.80
N LEU A 259 -4.22 -5.69 -1.34
CA LEU A 259 -3.91 -4.99 -0.09
C LEU A 259 -4.05 -5.91 1.12
N ARG A 260 -5.06 -6.80 1.14
CA ARG A 260 -5.20 -7.81 2.21
C ARG A 260 -4.04 -8.80 2.23
N ASP A 261 -3.50 -9.19 1.09
CA ASP A 261 -2.32 -10.06 0.99
C ASP A 261 -1.05 -9.34 1.49
N GLU A 262 -0.86 -8.06 1.12
CA GLU A 262 0.22 -7.22 1.65
C GLU A 262 0.15 -7.10 3.18
N GLU A 263 -1.03 -6.76 3.71
CA GLU A 263 -1.27 -6.61 5.14
C GLU A 263 -0.96 -7.91 5.89
N ALA A 264 -1.44 -9.05 5.39
CA ALA A 264 -1.17 -10.36 5.98
C ALA A 264 0.34 -10.71 6.00
N LYS A 265 1.07 -10.41 4.92
CA LYS A 265 2.53 -10.59 4.87
C LYS A 265 3.25 -9.70 5.88
N ASN A 266 2.85 -8.43 5.98
CA ASN A 266 3.45 -7.52 6.94
C ASN A 266 3.18 -7.92 8.40
N ILE A 267 1.96 -8.35 8.73
CA ILE A 267 1.62 -8.88 10.06
C ILE A 267 2.50 -10.10 10.40
N ARG A 268 2.68 -11.01 9.44
CA ARG A 268 3.54 -12.18 9.62
C ARG A 268 5.01 -11.77 9.83
N ALA A 269 5.53 -10.87 9.02
CA ALA A 269 6.89 -10.37 9.14
C ALA A 269 7.15 -9.72 10.51
N LYS A 270 6.20 -8.91 11.01
CA LYS A 270 6.27 -8.34 12.38
C LYS A 270 6.30 -9.43 13.46
N TYR A 271 5.46 -10.46 13.32
CA TYR A 271 5.43 -11.57 14.28
C TYR A 271 6.75 -12.34 14.29
N ASP A 272 7.27 -12.67 13.10
CA ASP A 272 8.52 -13.40 12.93
C ASP A 272 9.72 -12.58 13.46
N SER A 273 9.70 -11.26 13.28
CA SER A 273 10.71 -10.35 13.84
C SER A 273 10.72 -10.35 15.36
N LYS A 274 9.55 -10.24 16.01
CA LYS A 274 9.46 -10.29 17.48
C LYS A 274 9.89 -11.64 18.06
N GLN A 275 9.56 -12.75 17.40
CA GLN A 275 9.91 -14.11 17.87
C GLN A 275 11.40 -14.43 17.73
N ASN A 276 11.99 -14.08 16.59
CA ASN A 276 13.36 -14.45 16.26
C ASN A 276 14.39 -13.42 16.74
N GLY A 277 13.96 -12.34 17.39
CA GLY A 277 14.81 -11.19 17.68
C GLY A 277 15.35 -10.55 16.40
N SER A 278 14.61 -10.65 15.30
CA SER A 278 15.02 -10.11 14.01
C SER A 278 14.78 -8.61 13.96
N SER A 279 15.55 -7.93 13.12
CA SER A 279 15.66 -6.48 13.14
C SER A 279 14.40 -5.73 12.72
N ILE A 280 14.23 -4.51 13.26
CA ILE A 280 13.06 -3.65 12.97
C ILE A 280 12.89 -3.30 11.48
N TRP A 281 13.93 -3.39 10.66
CA TRP A 281 13.83 -3.12 9.22
C TRP A 281 13.30 -4.29 8.39
N ASN A 282 12.98 -5.44 9.00
CA ASN A 282 12.44 -6.60 8.27
C ASN A 282 10.91 -6.58 8.10
N ALA A 283 10.24 -5.51 8.53
CA ALA A 283 8.81 -5.28 8.34
C ALA A 283 8.48 -3.78 8.30
N TYR A 284 7.24 -3.43 7.97
CA TYR A 284 6.75 -2.04 8.00
C TYR A 284 6.06 -1.75 9.33
N HIS A 285 6.73 -0.98 10.18
CA HIS A 285 6.30 -0.66 11.55
C HIS A 285 5.57 0.67 11.64
N GLY A 286 4.64 0.80 12.58
CA GLY A 286 3.97 2.08 12.83
C GLY A 286 4.92 3.12 13.42
N HIS A 287 4.51 4.39 13.41
CA HIS A 287 5.23 5.54 13.93
C HIS A 287 5.69 5.36 15.38
N GLU A 288 4.83 4.82 16.25
CA GLU A 288 5.16 4.55 17.65
C GLU A 288 6.28 3.51 17.77
N GLU A 289 6.17 2.38 17.04
CA GLU A 289 7.18 1.32 17.03
C GLU A 289 8.54 1.85 16.54
N ILE A 290 8.54 2.69 15.50
CA ILE A 290 9.74 3.36 14.97
C ILE A 290 10.36 4.27 16.04
N ASN A 291 9.56 5.13 16.67
CA ASN A 291 10.04 6.08 17.67
C ASN A 291 10.58 5.39 18.92
N ASN A 292 9.96 4.30 19.37
CA ASN A 292 10.41 3.51 20.51
C ASN A 292 11.78 2.90 20.20
N TYR A 293 11.98 2.35 19.00
CA TYR A 293 13.28 1.82 18.59
C TYR A 293 14.39 2.88 18.60
N LEU A 294 14.10 4.10 18.14
CA LEU A 294 15.09 5.19 18.18
C LEU A 294 15.46 5.57 19.63
N ASP A 295 14.47 5.65 20.52
CA ASP A 295 14.68 5.97 21.93
C ASP A 295 15.48 4.86 22.64
N ASP A 296 15.08 3.60 22.44
CA ASP A 296 15.77 2.43 22.99
C ASP A 296 17.23 2.37 22.53
N LEU A 297 17.49 2.72 21.26
CA LEU A 297 18.85 2.76 20.72
C LEU A 297 19.67 3.92 21.31
N ALA A 298 19.05 5.07 21.60
CA ALA A 298 19.71 6.19 22.26
C ALA A 298 20.07 5.89 23.72
N GLU A 299 19.20 5.16 24.43
CA GLU A 299 19.47 4.72 25.79
C GLU A 299 20.61 3.71 25.86
N GLN A 300 20.71 2.82 24.86
CA GLN A 300 21.79 1.84 24.76
C GLN A 300 23.13 2.45 24.33
N TYR A 301 23.12 3.47 23.47
CA TYR A 301 24.33 4.09 22.90
C TYR A 301 24.41 5.62 23.13
N PRO A 302 24.31 6.11 24.38
CA PRO A 302 24.12 7.54 24.69
C PRO A 302 25.34 8.42 24.37
N ASN A 303 26.53 7.81 24.25
CA ASN A 303 27.76 8.54 23.89
C ASN A 303 27.89 8.77 22.37
N LEU A 304 27.07 8.10 21.56
CA LEU A 304 27.17 8.11 20.11
C LEU A 304 25.91 8.64 19.43
N LEU A 305 24.74 8.19 19.88
CA LEU A 305 23.45 8.54 19.29
C LEU A 305 22.65 9.43 20.24
N THR A 306 22.09 10.51 19.70
CA THR A 306 21.14 11.38 20.38
C THR A 306 19.88 11.50 19.56
N VAL A 307 18.73 11.24 20.17
CA VAL A 307 17.41 11.49 19.56
C VAL A 307 16.97 12.92 19.84
N VAL A 308 16.45 13.60 18.82
CA VAL A 308 15.89 14.95 18.93
C VAL A 308 14.41 14.91 18.57
N ASN A 309 13.57 15.38 19.49
CA ASN A 309 12.17 15.69 19.25
C ASN A 309 12.07 17.03 18.50
N ALA A 310 11.91 16.99 17.18
CA ALA A 310 12.08 18.15 16.32
C ALA A 310 10.82 19.04 16.25
N ALA A 311 9.67 18.43 16.01
CA ALA A 311 8.38 19.14 15.90
C ALA A 311 7.22 18.16 16.09
N LEU A 312 6.01 18.70 16.28
CA LEU A 312 4.78 17.95 16.13
C LEU A 312 4.21 18.17 14.73
N THR A 313 3.65 17.12 14.14
CA THR A 313 2.86 17.17 12.91
C THR A 313 1.52 17.88 13.13
N TYR A 314 0.72 18.03 12.08
CA TYR A 314 -0.62 18.64 12.17
C TYR A 314 -1.56 17.86 13.11
N GLU A 315 -1.53 16.53 13.08
CA GLU A 315 -2.34 15.67 13.95
C GLU A 315 -1.66 15.38 15.30
N GLY A 316 -0.52 16.03 15.60
CA GLY A 316 0.12 16.00 16.91
C GLY A 316 1.10 14.85 17.13
N ARG A 317 1.57 14.18 16.07
CA ARG A 317 2.61 13.13 16.16
C ARG A 317 4.00 13.74 16.20
N GLN A 318 4.90 13.14 16.98
CA GLN A 318 6.27 13.61 17.11
C GLN A 318 7.11 13.27 15.88
N ILE A 319 7.66 14.27 15.19
CA ILE A 319 8.73 14.08 14.21
C ILE A 319 10.06 14.02 14.98
N LYS A 320 10.82 12.94 14.79
CA LYS A 320 12.12 12.75 15.41
C LYS A 320 13.22 12.66 14.36
N TYR A 321 14.42 13.08 14.73
CA TYR A 321 15.63 12.76 14.00
C TYR A 321 16.73 12.33 14.96
N VAL A 322 17.69 11.55 14.47
CA VAL A 322 18.86 11.12 15.24
C VAL A 322 20.11 11.86 14.82
N ARG A 323 20.99 12.10 15.78
CA ARG A 323 22.33 12.66 15.62
C ARG A 323 23.32 11.58 16.02
N ILE A 324 24.19 11.16 15.11
CA ILE A 324 25.19 10.12 15.34
C ILE A 324 26.58 10.74 15.19
N SER A 325 27.35 10.76 16.28
CA SER A 325 28.68 11.38 16.29
C SER A 325 29.54 10.88 17.43
N THR A 326 30.77 10.47 17.11
CA THR A 326 31.82 10.14 18.08
C THR A 326 32.34 11.34 18.88
N THR A 327 32.01 12.57 18.46
CA THR A 327 32.45 13.82 19.11
C THR A 327 31.27 14.66 19.58
N ARG A 328 30.04 14.12 19.56
CA ARG A 328 28.80 14.86 19.84
C ARG A 328 28.66 16.16 19.04
N PHE A 329 29.13 16.15 17.79
CA PHE A 329 29.17 17.31 16.89
C PHE A 329 30.04 18.49 17.40
N GLU A 330 30.96 18.23 18.34
CA GLU A 330 31.86 19.26 18.88
C GLU A 330 33.10 19.46 17.99
N ASP A 331 33.49 18.49 17.14
CA ASP A 331 34.62 18.63 16.22
C ASP A 331 34.21 19.32 14.90
N PRO A 332 34.61 20.58 14.66
CA PRO A 332 34.21 21.32 13.45
C PRO A 332 34.83 20.78 12.16
N ARG A 333 35.84 19.89 12.24
CA ARG A 333 36.48 19.29 11.07
C ARG A 333 35.63 18.20 10.43
N LYS A 334 34.80 17.52 11.23
CA LYS A 334 33.89 16.48 10.73
C LYS A 334 32.82 17.10 9.85
N ARG A 335 32.59 16.50 8.68
CA ARG A 335 31.52 16.90 7.77
C ARG A 335 30.21 16.23 8.18
N VAL A 336 29.09 16.84 7.79
CA VAL A 336 27.75 16.33 8.12
C VAL A 336 27.13 15.68 6.88
N VAL A 337 26.63 14.45 7.07
CA VAL A 337 25.73 13.77 6.14
C VAL A 337 24.31 13.88 6.70
N VAL A 338 23.38 14.31 5.87
CA VAL A 338 21.95 14.37 6.20
C VAL A 338 21.19 13.37 5.34
N ILE A 339 20.39 12.52 5.96
CA ILE A 339 19.52 11.56 5.27
C ILE A 339 18.10 11.73 5.78
N ASP A 340 17.12 11.73 4.88
CA ASP A 340 15.72 11.59 5.26
C ASP A 340 15.00 10.54 4.43
N ALA A 341 13.87 10.07 4.97
CA ALA A 341 12.96 9.15 4.31
C ALA A 341 11.51 9.42 4.71
N GLY A 342 10.58 8.84 3.95
CA GLY A 342 9.16 8.86 4.28
C GLY A 342 8.53 10.26 4.17
N MET A 343 8.96 11.07 3.19
CA MET A 343 8.25 12.31 2.83
C MET A 343 6.86 12.00 2.23
N HIS A 344 6.81 11.03 1.32
CA HIS A 344 5.58 10.52 0.73
C HIS A 344 5.09 9.30 1.50
N ALA A 345 3.88 9.38 2.04
CA ALA A 345 3.35 8.40 2.97
C ALA A 345 3.28 6.95 2.43
N ARG A 346 2.87 6.77 1.17
CA ARG A 346 2.76 5.45 0.52
C ARG A 346 4.10 4.75 0.24
N GLU A 347 5.22 5.48 0.32
CA GLU A 347 6.55 4.98 0.04
C GLU A 347 7.11 4.31 1.31
N TRP A 348 6.63 3.10 1.61
CA TRP A 348 6.97 2.42 2.85
C TRP A 348 8.41 1.91 2.89
N LEU A 349 8.99 1.49 1.75
CA LEU A 349 10.32 0.87 1.66
C LEU A 349 11.49 1.74 2.17
N PRO A 350 11.57 3.05 1.88
CA PRO A 350 12.61 3.93 2.42
C PRO A 350 12.78 3.92 3.94
N ILE A 351 11.69 3.76 4.69
CA ILE A 351 11.67 3.87 6.16
C ILE A 351 12.49 2.75 6.84
N PRO A 352 12.23 1.44 6.61
CA PRO A 352 13.07 0.40 7.16
C PRO A 352 14.52 0.45 6.65
N VAL A 353 14.74 0.87 5.39
CA VAL A 353 16.09 1.03 4.83
C VAL A 353 16.90 2.05 5.63
N VAL A 354 16.32 3.22 5.95
CA VAL A 354 17.04 4.21 6.74
C VAL A 354 17.18 3.81 8.21
N LEU A 355 16.26 3.02 8.78
CA LEU A 355 16.44 2.42 10.10
C LEU A 355 17.60 1.43 10.12
N ASN A 356 17.81 0.66 9.04
CA ASN A 356 18.99 -0.18 8.89
C ASN A 356 20.28 0.65 8.81
N VAL A 357 20.29 1.77 8.09
CA VAL A 357 21.43 2.70 8.04
C VAL A 357 21.77 3.20 9.45
N ILE A 358 20.78 3.64 10.23
CA ILE A 358 20.97 4.05 11.63
C ILE A 358 21.57 2.90 12.45
N HIS A 359 21.04 1.68 12.29
CA HIS A 359 21.55 0.52 13.02
C HIS A 359 23.01 0.22 12.70
N ARG A 360 23.39 0.16 11.41
CA ARG A 360 24.76 -0.12 10.97
C ARG A 360 25.76 0.93 11.45
N LEU A 361 25.33 2.18 11.55
CA LEU A 361 26.16 3.27 12.10
C LEU A 361 26.35 3.19 13.62
N VAL A 362 25.44 2.53 14.36
CA VAL A 362 25.39 2.57 15.83
C VAL A 362 25.76 1.24 16.50
N VAL A 363 25.43 0.12 15.86
CA VAL A 363 25.59 -1.22 16.43
C VAL A 363 26.76 -1.96 15.76
N ASP A 364 26.86 -1.91 14.43
CA ASP A 364 27.85 -2.69 13.66
C ASP A 364 29.24 -2.02 13.56
N ILE A 365 29.66 -1.30 14.62
CA ILE A 365 30.75 -0.29 14.61
C ILE A 365 32.19 -0.86 14.44
N VAL A 366 32.42 -2.13 14.17
CA VAL A 366 33.80 -2.66 14.19
C VAL A 366 34.68 -2.01 13.10
N ASN A 367 35.48 -1.01 13.53
CA ASN A 367 36.35 -0.15 12.71
C ASN A 367 35.63 0.59 11.56
N ASN A 368 34.54 1.30 11.85
CA ASN A 368 33.79 2.02 10.83
C ASN A 368 34.31 3.47 10.61
N PRO A 369 35.12 3.75 9.56
CA PRO A 369 35.66 5.10 9.30
C PRO A 369 34.57 6.17 9.09
N GLN A 370 33.35 5.74 8.78
CA GLN A 370 32.21 6.63 8.54
C GLN A 370 31.86 7.47 9.77
N ILE A 371 31.85 6.88 10.95
CA ILE A 371 31.51 7.63 12.17
C ILE A 371 32.72 8.36 12.76
N GLU A 372 33.94 7.98 12.37
CA GLU A 372 35.16 8.67 12.78
C GLU A 372 35.37 9.98 11.99
N LEU A 373 35.05 9.98 10.70
CA LEU A 373 35.27 11.11 9.79
C LEU A 373 34.02 11.99 9.61
N LEU A 374 32.82 11.43 9.75
CA LEU A 374 31.56 12.12 9.49
C LEU A 374 30.65 12.13 10.72
N ASP A 375 29.82 13.17 10.80
CA ASP A 375 28.67 13.23 11.68
C ASP A 375 27.40 13.01 10.85
N TRP A 376 26.43 12.30 11.40
CA TRP A 376 25.22 11.91 10.67
C TRP A 376 23.98 12.49 11.34
N VAL A 377 23.11 13.10 10.53
CA VAL A 377 21.77 13.51 10.96
C VAL A 377 20.75 12.77 10.10
N VAL A 378 19.91 11.95 10.72
CA VAL A 378 19.00 11.07 10.00
C VAL A 378 17.57 11.27 10.46
N ILE A 379 16.66 11.55 9.54
CA ILE A 379 15.22 11.75 9.76
C ILE A 379 14.47 10.54 9.18
N PRO A 380 14.19 9.50 9.99
CA PRO A 380 13.71 8.23 9.44
C PRO A 380 12.27 8.26 8.92
N LEU A 381 11.46 9.19 9.42
CA LEU A 381 10.07 9.35 9.02
C LEU A 381 9.68 10.83 9.05
N VAL A 382 9.71 11.48 7.89
CA VAL A 382 9.39 12.90 7.73
C VAL A 382 7.90 13.19 7.88
N ASN A 383 7.02 12.34 7.32
CA ASN A 383 5.56 12.53 7.31
C ASN A 383 4.81 11.46 8.13
N PRO A 384 4.87 11.49 9.49
CA PRO A 384 4.17 10.52 10.33
C PRO A 384 2.67 10.45 10.13
N ASP A 385 1.99 11.60 9.97
CA ASP A 385 0.53 11.62 9.85
C ASP A 385 0.06 10.95 8.56
N GLY A 386 0.69 11.30 7.44
CA GLY A 386 0.42 10.65 6.17
C GLY A 386 0.73 9.16 6.24
N TYR A 387 1.86 8.78 6.84
CA TYR A 387 2.28 7.38 6.95
C TYR A 387 1.29 6.53 7.75
N GLU A 388 0.87 7.00 8.93
CA GLU A 388 -0.16 6.34 9.74
C GLU A 388 -1.50 6.26 9.00
N TYR A 389 -1.89 7.33 8.31
CA TYR A 389 -3.07 7.32 7.45
C TYR A 389 -2.94 6.29 6.33
N SER A 390 -1.73 6.07 5.80
CA SER A 390 -1.51 5.05 4.78
C SER A 390 -1.59 3.61 5.30
N ILE A 391 -1.29 3.40 6.58
CA ILE A 391 -1.44 2.10 7.23
C ILE A 391 -2.91 1.82 7.55
N ALA A 392 -3.62 2.82 8.09
CA ALA A 392 -4.94 2.62 8.65
C ALA A 392 -6.09 2.81 7.63
N GLU A 393 -5.94 3.73 6.67
CA GLU A 393 -7.08 4.24 5.88
C GLU A 393 -6.83 4.19 4.36
N ASP A 394 -5.71 4.75 3.89
CA ASP A 394 -5.38 4.80 2.45
C ASP A 394 -3.93 4.46 2.13
N ARG A 395 -3.71 3.19 1.80
CA ARG A 395 -2.40 2.66 1.40
C ARG A 395 -1.65 3.48 0.35
N PHE A 396 -2.35 4.18 -0.53
CA PHE A 396 -1.75 4.99 -1.59
C PHE A 396 -1.75 6.50 -1.31
N TRP A 397 -2.11 6.92 -0.09
CA TRP A 397 -1.97 8.30 0.35
C TRP A 397 -0.51 8.75 0.31
N SER A 398 -0.24 9.96 -0.17
CA SER A 398 1.13 10.49 -0.32
C SER A 398 1.39 11.73 0.54
N LYS A 399 0.42 12.64 0.62
CA LYS A 399 0.55 13.99 1.20
C LYS A 399 0.65 13.99 2.73
N THR A 400 0.86 15.17 3.33
CA THR A 400 0.60 15.38 4.77
C THR A 400 -0.89 15.24 5.09
N ARG A 401 -1.29 15.48 6.34
CA ARG A 401 -2.71 15.51 6.77
C ARG A 401 -3.19 16.89 7.21
N SER A 402 -2.45 17.94 6.83
CA SER A 402 -2.77 19.31 7.23
C SER A 402 -4.10 19.79 6.65
N LYS A 403 -4.84 20.57 7.43
CA LYS A 403 -6.07 21.27 6.98
C LYS A 403 -5.96 22.78 7.13
N GLY A 404 -4.75 23.29 7.36
CA GLY A 404 -4.46 24.70 7.63
C GLY A 404 -4.49 25.62 6.40
N HIS A 405 -5.20 25.23 5.33
CA HIS A 405 -5.27 25.96 4.06
C HIS A 405 -6.70 25.99 3.53
N ALA A 406 -6.93 26.81 2.50
CA ALA A 406 -8.24 26.88 1.85
C ALA A 406 -8.68 25.48 1.38
N ASN A 407 -9.95 25.13 1.63
CA ASN A 407 -10.53 23.82 1.30
C ASN A 407 -9.87 22.59 1.99
N GLY A 408 -9.07 22.78 3.04
CA GLY A 408 -8.36 21.69 3.73
C GLY A 408 -9.25 20.61 4.36
N ASP A 409 -10.51 20.93 4.69
CA ASP A 409 -11.46 19.93 5.20
C ASP A 409 -11.87 18.90 4.14
N ALA A 410 -12.08 19.35 2.89
CA ALA A 410 -12.45 18.47 1.79
C ALA A 410 -11.21 17.82 1.15
N CYS A 411 -10.11 18.56 1.10
CA CYS A 411 -8.88 18.16 0.41
C CYS A 411 -7.68 18.35 1.33
N PRO A 412 -7.48 17.48 2.33
CA PRO A 412 -6.38 17.62 3.27
C PRO A 412 -5.02 17.36 2.62
N GLY A 413 -4.00 17.98 3.18
CA GLY A 413 -2.61 17.64 2.96
C GLY A 413 -1.93 18.39 1.82
N VAL A 414 -0.61 18.52 1.98
CA VAL A 414 0.33 19.14 1.05
C VAL A 414 1.35 18.08 0.60
N ASP A 415 1.78 18.16 -0.65
CA ASP A 415 2.94 17.38 -1.11
C ASP A 415 4.20 17.97 -0.46
N VAL A 416 4.78 17.20 0.48
CA VAL A 416 6.00 17.57 1.21
C VAL A 416 7.12 17.97 0.24
N ASN A 417 7.28 17.25 -0.87
CA ASN A 417 8.34 17.49 -1.85
C ASN A 417 7.94 18.48 -2.95
N ARG A 418 6.92 19.32 -2.70
CA ARG A 418 6.61 20.56 -3.44
C ARG A 418 6.63 21.79 -2.55
N ASN A 419 6.79 21.63 -1.24
CA ASN A 419 6.60 22.69 -0.25
C ASN A 419 7.91 23.39 0.18
N PHE A 420 9.05 23.17 -0.51
CA PHE A 420 10.31 23.84 -0.21
C PHE A 420 10.46 25.18 -0.95
N ASP A 421 11.20 26.13 -0.38
CA ASP A 421 11.40 27.47 -0.95
C ASP A 421 12.40 27.50 -2.12
N HIS A 422 12.09 26.79 -3.20
CA HIS A 422 12.86 26.79 -4.44
C HIS A 422 11.93 26.77 -5.64
N TYR A 423 11.69 27.95 -6.23
CA TYR A 423 10.65 28.16 -7.26
C TYR A 423 9.25 27.69 -6.82
N TRP A 424 8.99 27.76 -5.51
CA TRP A 424 7.65 27.54 -4.97
C TRP A 424 6.67 28.59 -5.53
N GLY A 425 5.43 28.23 -5.80
CA GLY A 425 4.43 29.19 -6.30
C GLY A 425 4.54 29.50 -7.79
N THR A 426 5.44 28.86 -8.54
CA THR A 426 5.66 29.17 -9.97
C THR A 426 5.01 28.16 -10.93
N LYS A 427 4.35 27.11 -10.43
CA LYS A 427 3.69 26.10 -11.27
C LYS A 427 2.20 26.05 -10.93
N GLU A 428 1.36 26.51 -11.86
CA GLU A 428 -0.09 26.63 -11.65
C GLU A 428 -0.75 25.29 -11.25
N ASP A 429 -0.28 24.17 -11.82
CA ASP A 429 -0.80 22.82 -11.51
C ASP A 429 -0.68 22.42 -10.03
N ASN A 430 0.22 23.06 -9.27
CA ASN A 430 0.43 22.77 -7.86
C ASN A 430 -0.47 23.59 -6.93
N THR A 431 -1.31 24.47 -7.46
CA THR A 431 -2.07 25.45 -6.64
C THR A 431 -3.41 24.92 -6.14
N ASP A 432 -3.95 23.85 -6.73
CA ASP A 432 -5.22 23.23 -6.31
C ASP A 432 -5.02 22.37 -5.04
N PRO A 433 -5.68 22.68 -3.90
CA PRO A 433 -5.62 21.88 -2.68
C PRO A 433 -5.98 20.40 -2.86
N CYS A 434 -6.85 20.09 -3.83
CA CYS A 434 -7.27 18.73 -4.12
C CYS A 434 -6.28 17.96 -4.98
N SER A 435 -5.26 18.64 -5.52
CA SER A 435 -4.20 17.98 -6.27
C SER A 435 -3.32 17.11 -5.37
N LEU A 436 -2.85 16.00 -5.93
CA LEU A 436 -1.81 15.17 -5.31
C LEU A 436 -0.46 15.88 -5.20
N THR A 437 -0.21 16.88 -6.05
CA THR A 437 1.03 17.69 -6.07
C THR A 437 0.84 19.09 -5.48
N TYR A 438 -0.20 19.27 -4.66
CA TYR A 438 -0.49 20.56 -4.01
C TYR A 438 0.72 21.06 -3.21
N GLU A 439 1.25 22.24 -3.54
CA GLU A 439 2.49 22.78 -2.94
C GLU A 439 2.28 23.50 -1.61
N GLY A 440 1.04 23.61 -1.14
CA GLY A 440 0.68 24.26 0.11
C GLY A 440 0.34 25.76 -0.04
N PRO A 441 -0.07 26.43 1.04
CA PRO A 441 -0.41 27.86 1.02
C PRO A 441 0.80 28.80 1.02
N SER A 442 1.98 28.32 1.43
CA SER A 442 3.27 29.04 1.42
C SER A 442 4.41 28.04 1.39
N SER A 443 5.61 28.43 0.94
CA SER A 443 6.80 27.60 1.16
C SER A 443 7.02 27.36 2.66
N PHE A 444 7.41 26.14 3.02
CA PHE A 444 7.56 25.67 4.39
C PHE A 444 6.31 25.82 5.28
N SER A 445 5.11 25.71 4.70
CA SER A 445 3.85 25.68 5.46
C SER A 445 3.78 24.47 6.40
N GLU A 446 4.34 23.34 5.98
CA GLU A 446 4.22 22.08 6.69
C GLU A 446 5.25 21.99 7.84
N PRO A 447 4.89 21.50 9.05
CA PRO A 447 5.89 21.19 10.08
C PRO A 447 6.96 20.21 9.57
N GLU A 448 6.59 19.27 8.72
CA GLU A 448 7.45 18.26 8.12
C GLU A 448 8.61 18.89 7.31
N THR A 449 8.30 19.83 6.40
CA THR A 449 9.33 20.52 5.60
C THR A 449 10.17 21.47 6.43
N ARG A 450 9.58 22.09 7.48
CA ARG A 450 10.32 22.93 8.43
C ARG A 450 11.37 22.15 9.21
N VAL A 451 11.11 20.89 9.58
CA VAL A 451 12.11 20.05 10.26
C VAL A 451 13.34 19.84 9.36
N ILE A 452 13.15 19.48 8.09
CA ILE A 452 14.26 19.31 7.14
C ILE A 452 15.01 20.62 6.95
N ARG A 453 14.27 21.73 6.79
CA ARG A 453 14.87 23.07 6.69
C ARG A 453 15.77 23.37 7.89
N ASP A 454 15.27 23.17 9.09
CA ASP A 454 15.98 23.52 10.32
C ASP A 454 17.20 22.61 10.55
N VAL A 455 17.10 21.31 10.21
CA VAL A 455 18.23 20.38 10.21
C VAL A 455 19.33 20.83 9.25
N ILE A 456 18.97 21.16 8.00
CA ILE A 456 19.94 21.60 6.99
C ILE A 456 20.57 22.93 7.39
N MET A 457 19.77 23.92 7.79
CA MET A 457 20.28 25.24 8.16
C MET A 457 21.15 25.20 9.42
N THR A 458 20.84 24.35 10.40
CA THR A 458 21.68 24.15 11.59
C THR A 458 23.05 23.58 11.23
N ASN A 459 23.14 22.76 10.17
CA ASN A 459 24.35 22.07 9.76
C ASN A 459 25.02 22.66 8.51
N ILE A 460 24.50 23.75 7.93
CA ILE A 460 24.83 24.19 6.56
C ILE A 460 26.32 24.43 6.32
N ASN A 461 27.05 24.89 7.34
CA ASN A 461 28.49 25.16 7.26
C ASN A 461 29.35 23.89 7.16
N ARG A 462 28.80 22.72 7.53
CA ARG A 462 29.50 21.43 7.51
C ARG A 462 28.79 20.36 6.67
N ALA A 463 27.54 20.58 6.27
CA ALA A 463 26.76 19.64 5.48
C ALA A 463 27.34 19.49 4.08
N VAL A 464 27.75 18.27 3.73
CA VAL A 464 28.38 17.96 2.44
C VAL A 464 27.49 17.09 1.55
N LEU A 465 26.72 16.19 2.16
CA LEU A 465 25.85 15.22 1.49
C LEU A 465 24.45 15.30 2.07
N TYR A 466 23.47 15.36 1.19
CA TYR A 466 22.06 15.23 1.50
C TYR A 466 21.45 14.11 0.65
N ILE A 467 20.81 13.13 1.28
CA ILE A 467 20.11 12.04 0.59
C ILE A 467 18.65 12.03 1.03
N SER A 468 17.75 12.22 0.07
CA SER A 468 16.31 11.99 0.25
C SER A 468 15.96 10.62 -0.34
N LEU A 469 15.54 9.69 0.51
CA LEU A 469 15.15 8.34 0.10
C LEU A 469 13.67 8.30 -0.27
N HIS A 470 13.41 7.84 -1.50
CA HIS A 470 12.08 7.68 -2.08
C HIS A 470 11.88 6.27 -2.60
N SER A 471 10.65 5.90 -2.95
CA SER A 471 10.37 4.74 -3.79
C SER A 471 9.27 5.07 -4.80
N TYR A 472 9.21 4.50 -5.99
CA TYR A 472 10.15 3.54 -6.56
C TYR A 472 10.57 3.94 -7.98
N GLY A 473 11.68 3.37 -8.45
CA GLY A 473 12.14 3.60 -9.82
C GLY A 473 13.58 3.22 -10.13
N SER A 474 14.39 2.78 -9.15
CA SER A 474 15.82 2.51 -9.31
C SER A 474 16.55 3.73 -9.90
N LEU A 475 16.43 4.89 -9.25
CA LEU A 475 17.00 6.15 -9.74
C LEU A 475 17.95 6.77 -8.71
N ILE A 476 19.04 7.37 -9.20
CA ILE A 476 19.84 8.33 -8.42
C ILE A 476 19.84 9.64 -9.18
N THR A 477 19.06 10.60 -8.69
CA THR A 477 18.89 11.88 -9.39
C THR A 477 19.43 13.05 -8.58
N TYR A 478 19.86 14.08 -9.28
CA TYR A 478 20.38 15.31 -8.69
C TYR A 478 19.83 16.57 -9.40
N PRO A 479 19.94 17.76 -8.77
CA PRO A 479 19.42 19.02 -9.30
C PRO A 479 19.95 19.43 -10.68
N TRP A 480 19.33 20.41 -11.36
CA TRP A 480 18.08 21.09 -10.98
C TRP A 480 16.85 20.43 -11.62
N ARG A 481 15.77 20.26 -10.86
CA ARG A 481 14.48 19.78 -11.37
C ARG A 481 13.69 20.87 -12.11
N GLN A 482 13.80 22.11 -11.64
CA GLN A 482 12.95 23.20 -12.15
C GLN A 482 13.20 23.55 -13.63
N ASN A 483 14.45 23.56 -14.09
CA ASN A 483 14.82 23.94 -15.46
C ASN A 483 15.71 22.92 -16.18
N GLY A 484 16.08 21.81 -15.52
CA GLY A 484 16.95 20.78 -16.09
C GLY A 484 18.41 21.21 -16.30
N THR A 485 18.77 22.45 -15.97
CA THR A 485 20.18 22.88 -16.03
C THR A 485 21.00 22.13 -14.99
N LEU A 486 22.31 22.03 -15.24
CA LEU A 486 23.24 21.43 -14.29
C LEU A 486 23.75 22.50 -13.31
N PRO A 487 23.83 22.19 -12.00
CA PRO A 487 24.55 23.05 -11.06
C PRO A 487 26.03 23.13 -11.41
N SER A 488 26.74 24.11 -10.84
CA SER A 488 28.17 24.35 -11.12
C SER A 488 29.07 23.13 -10.87
N ASN A 489 28.67 22.22 -9.97
CA ASN A 489 29.35 20.97 -9.66
C ASN A 489 28.67 19.73 -10.29
N GLY A 490 27.90 19.91 -11.36
CA GLY A 490 27.13 18.84 -12.02
C GLY A 490 27.96 17.62 -12.42
N LEU A 491 29.22 17.80 -12.84
CA LEU A 491 30.13 16.70 -13.13
C LEU A 491 30.45 15.86 -11.88
N LEU A 492 30.73 16.51 -10.74
CA LEU A 492 31.02 15.82 -9.49
C LEU A 492 29.79 15.07 -8.97
N LEU A 493 28.59 15.67 -9.09
CA LEU A 493 27.32 15.00 -8.78
C LEU A 493 27.13 13.74 -9.63
N ASN A 494 27.38 13.83 -10.93
CA ASN A 494 27.24 12.68 -11.83
C ASN A 494 28.25 11.57 -11.51
N VAL A 495 29.50 11.91 -11.18
CA VAL A 495 30.51 10.93 -10.79
C VAL A 495 30.15 10.26 -9.46
N ALA A 496 29.72 11.03 -8.46
CA ALA A 496 29.23 10.47 -7.20
C ALA A 496 28.05 9.52 -7.43
N ALA A 497 27.04 9.95 -8.20
CA ALA A 497 25.88 9.13 -8.53
C ALA A 497 26.28 7.83 -9.27
N LEU A 498 27.22 7.91 -10.21
CA LEU A 498 27.74 6.75 -10.92
C LEU A 498 28.44 5.76 -9.98
N ARG A 499 29.26 6.25 -9.05
CA ARG A 499 29.92 5.40 -8.06
C ARG A 499 28.91 4.71 -7.16
N MET A 500 27.95 5.45 -6.62
CA MET A 500 26.86 4.90 -5.80
C MET A 500 26.03 3.85 -6.57
N ALA A 501 25.66 4.11 -7.82
CA ALA A 501 24.94 3.16 -8.67
C ALA A 501 25.76 1.90 -8.95
N ALA A 502 27.05 2.05 -9.27
CA ALA A 502 27.93 0.91 -9.51
C ALA A 502 28.10 0.03 -8.25
N ALA A 503 28.19 0.63 -7.06
CA ALA A 503 28.25 -0.11 -5.79
C ALA A 503 27.00 -0.97 -5.59
N MET A 504 25.81 -0.42 -5.89
CA MET A 504 24.54 -1.15 -5.83
C MET A 504 24.47 -2.26 -6.89
N ASP A 505 24.76 -1.93 -8.15
CA ASP A 505 24.69 -2.88 -9.27
C ASP A 505 25.62 -4.09 -9.06
N ASN A 506 26.78 -3.89 -8.41
CA ASN A 506 27.72 -4.96 -8.08
C ASN A 506 27.17 -5.98 -7.07
N MET A 507 26.16 -5.62 -6.27
CA MET A 507 25.47 -6.56 -5.37
C MET A 507 24.56 -7.54 -6.13
N GLY A 508 24.11 -7.18 -7.34
CA GLY A 508 23.24 -8.02 -8.17
C GLY A 508 21.86 -8.29 -7.57
N ILE A 509 21.41 -7.43 -6.64
CA ILE A 509 20.14 -7.56 -5.91
C ILE A 509 19.00 -6.93 -6.71
N THR A 510 19.19 -5.70 -7.18
CA THR A 510 18.17 -5.02 -7.97
C THR A 510 18.06 -5.62 -9.37
N ILE A 511 16.82 -5.84 -9.80
CA ILE A 511 16.52 -6.43 -11.12
C ILE A 511 16.88 -5.46 -12.25
N GLU A 512 16.66 -4.16 -12.04
CA GLU A 512 16.96 -3.09 -13.00
C GLU A 512 18.10 -2.18 -12.52
N PRO A 513 19.17 -2.01 -13.32
CA PRO A 513 20.26 -1.12 -12.96
C PRO A 513 19.78 0.29 -12.65
N TYR A 514 20.44 0.93 -11.67
CA TYR A 514 20.09 2.29 -11.28
C TYR A 514 20.36 3.28 -12.42
N THR A 515 19.34 4.07 -12.77
CA THR A 515 19.50 5.16 -13.74
C THR A 515 19.94 6.43 -13.02
N ILE A 516 21.03 7.03 -13.49
CA ILE A 516 21.64 8.22 -12.88
C ILE A 516 21.51 9.45 -13.75
N GLY A 517 21.44 10.64 -13.14
CA GLY A 517 21.53 11.91 -13.87
C GLY A 517 20.66 13.04 -13.34
N ASN A 518 20.47 14.08 -14.17
CA ASN A 518 19.64 15.22 -13.81
C ASN A 518 18.17 14.79 -13.67
N ALA A 519 17.57 15.17 -12.54
CA ALA A 519 16.23 14.75 -12.16
C ALA A 519 15.12 15.17 -13.15
N ALA A 520 15.23 16.36 -13.77
CA ALA A 520 14.22 16.82 -14.73
C ALA A 520 14.19 15.96 -16.00
N TYR A 521 15.35 15.53 -16.49
CA TYR A 521 15.47 14.74 -17.72
C TYR A 521 15.22 13.25 -17.52
N ILE A 522 15.51 12.71 -16.33
CA ILE A 522 15.21 11.30 -16.01
C ILE A 522 13.74 11.12 -15.68
N GLN A 523 13.16 12.09 -14.99
CA GLN A 523 11.76 12.09 -14.62
C GLN A 523 11.04 13.21 -15.35
N TYR A 524 10.79 14.32 -14.66
CA TYR A 524 10.01 15.44 -15.16
C TYR A 524 10.28 16.71 -14.36
N PHE A 525 9.95 17.85 -14.98
CA PHE A 525 10.15 19.18 -14.38
C PHE A 525 9.21 19.40 -13.19
N THR A 526 9.80 19.79 -12.06
CA THR A 526 9.11 20.03 -10.78
C THR A 526 9.76 21.17 -10.03
N THR A 527 9.01 21.79 -9.13
CA THR A 527 9.42 22.92 -8.30
C THR A 527 9.20 22.60 -6.83
N GLY A 528 9.83 23.37 -5.94
CA GLY A 528 9.64 23.23 -4.50
C GLY A 528 10.14 21.92 -3.89
N THR A 529 11.16 21.29 -4.50
CA THR A 529 11.71 20.01 -4.04
C THR A 529 12.83 20.19 -3.02
N SER A 530 12.99 19.20 -2.12
CA SER A 530 14.01 19.21 -1.07
C SER A 530 15.43 19.24 -1.63
N THR A 531 15.73 18.44 -2.66
CA THR A 531 17.06 18.36 -3.27
C THR A 531 17.49 19.64 -3.98
N ASP A 532 16.55 20.31 -4.66
CA ASP A 532 16.86 21.59 -5.29
C ASP A 532 17.06 22.66 -4.22
N TRP A 533 16.16 22.74 -3.22
CA TRP A 533 16.31 23.72 -2.13
C TRP A 533 17.62 23.54 -1.36
N THR A 534 17.97 22.32 -0.95
CA THR A 534 19.23 22.02 -0.26
C THR A 534 20.45 22.40 -1.10
N ARG A 535 20.42 22.18 -2.42
CA ARG A 535 21.48 22.63 -3.33
C ARG A 535 21.57 24.15 -3.40
N ALA A 536 20.42 24.83 -3.40
CA ALA A 536 20.34 26.29 -3.49
C ALA A 536 20.89 26.99 -2.24
N VAL A 537 20.66 26.42 -1.05
CA VAL A 537 21.15 26.98 0.22
C VAL A 537 22.62 26.64 0.51
N GLY A 538 23.21 25.68 -0.21
CA GLY A 538 24.67 25.48 -0.23
C GLY A 538 25.16 24.06 0.02
N VAL A 539 24.29 23.06 0.16
CA VAL A 539 24.74 21.65 0.27
C VAL A 539 25.31 21.21 -1.09
N PRO A 540 26.59 20.77 -1.17
CA PRO A 540 27.21 20.47 -2.45
C PRO A 540 26.66 19.22 -3.14
N PHE A 541 26.39 18.15 -2.39
CA PHE A 541 25.94 16.86 -2.93
C PHE A 541 24.54 16.45 -2.46
N PRO A 542 23.45 17.04 -2.99
CA PRO A 542 22.11 16.57 -2.75
C PRO A 542 21.66 15.55 -3.80
N PHE A 543 21.14 14.41 -3.34
CA PHE A 543 20.63 13.33 -4.17
C PHE A 543 19.23 12.89 -3.74
N ASN A 544 18.39 12.58 -4.72
CA ASN A 544 17.21 11.75 -4.52
C ASN A 544 17.60 10.32 -4.93
N ILE A 545 17.55 9.39 -3.99
CA ILE A 545 17.69 7.96 -4.28
C ILE A 545 16.29 7.36 -4.27
N VAL A 546 15.81 6.94 -5.44
CA VAL A 546 14.51 6.30 -5.63
C VAL A 546 14.74 4.79 -5.69
N LEU A 547 14.39 4.10 -4.61
CA LEU A 547 14.59 2.66 -4.40
C LEU A 547 13.88 1.81 -5.46
N PRO A 548 14.26 0.54 -5.66
CA PRO A 548 13.64 -0.30 -6.67
C PRO A 548 12.24 -0.73 -6.22
N GLY A 549 11.36 -0.89 -7.21
CA GLY A 549 10.08 -1.55 -7.00
C GLY A 549 10.18 -3.07 -7.17
N ASN A 550 11.19 -3.56 -7.92
CA ASN A 550 11.36 -4.97 -8.31
C ASN A 550 10.09 -5.66 -8.83
N GLY A 551 9.20 -4.91 -9.48
CA GLY A 551 7.89 -5.41 -9.95
C GLY A 551 6.76 -5.34 -8.93
N TYR A 552 7.02 -4.89 -7.69
CA TYR A 552 6.01 -4.70 -6.65
C TYR A 552 5.55 -3.23 -6.52
N GLY A 553 6.36 -2.31 -7.04
CA GLY A 553 6.11 -0.88 -6.92
C GLY A 553 6.08 -0.44 -5.46
N PHE A 554 5.04 0.29 -5.04
CA PHE A 554 4.87 0.71 -3.65
C PHE A 554 4.56 -0.44 -2.69
N LEU A 555 4.07 -1.59 -3.18
CA LEU A 555 3.68 -2.76 -2.38
C LEU A 555 4.83 -3.76 -2.19
N PHE A 556 6.03 -3.23 -1.92
CA PHE A 556 7.26 -4.02 -1.85
C PHE A 556 7.20 -5.03 -0.68
N PRO A 557 7.49 -6.33 -0.90
CA PRO A 557 7.28 -7.36 0.11
C PRO A 557 8.31 -7.28 1.26
N PRO A 558 7.88 -7.47 2.53
CA PRO A 558 8.76 -7.45 3.68
C PRO A 558 9.96 -8.40 3.59
N GLU A 559 9.76 -9.59 3.01
CA GLU A 559 10.79 -10.63 2.92
C GLU A 559 12.03 -10.22 2.11
N ASN A 560 11.92 -9.17 1.30
CA ASN A 560 13.01 -8.69 0.45
C ASN A 560 13.67 -7.40 0.96
N ILE A 561 13.18 -6.80 2.07
CA ILE A 561 13.68 -5.50 2.54
C ILE A 561 15.16 -5.58 2.91
N GLU A 562 15.59 -6.66 3.54
CA GLU A 562 16.99 -6.84 3.99
C GLU A 562 18.00 -6.76 2.83
N ASN A 563 17.64 -7.29 1.66
CA ASN A 563 18.47 -7.21 0.46
C ASN A 563 18.64 -5.75 0.00
N ILE A 564 17.55 -4.97 0.00
CA ILE A 564 17.59 -3.54 -0.36
C ILE A 564 18.39 -2.74 0.68
N CYS A 565 18.29 -3.10 1.96
CA CYS A 565 19.08 -2.47 3.01
C CYS A 565 20.59 -2.65 2.77
N ALA A 566 21.03 -3.86 2.39
CA ALA A 566 22.43 -4.13 2.07
C ALA A 566 22.91 -3.32 0.86
N GLU A 567 22.12 -3.29 -0.21
CA GLU A 567 22.45 -2.56 -1.43
C GLU A 567 22.58 -1.05 -1.21
N VAL A 568 21.58 -0.44 -0.54
CA VAL A 568 21.58 1.00 -0.29
C VAL A 568 22.70 1.41 0.67
N TRP A 569 23.08 0.53 1.60
CA TRP A 569 24.23 0.76 2.46
C TRP A 569 25.51 0.93 1.65
N GLU A 570 25.82 0.01 0.72
CA GLU A 570 27.00 0.11 -0.14
C GLU A 570 27.01 1.40 -0.95
N ALA A 571 25.85 1.84 -1.45
CA ALA A 571 25.71 3.11 -2.15
C ALA A 571 26.11 4.30 -1.27
N ILE A 572 25.59 4.35 -0.04
CA ILE A 572 25.85 5.44 0.91
C ILE A 572 27.35 5.46 1.27
N ILE A 573 27.95 4.30 1.54
CA ILE A 573 29.38 4.19 1.84
C ILE A 573 30.23 4.70 0.67
N GLU A 574 30.00 4.20 -0.53
CA GLU A 574 30.76 4.62 -1.71
C GLU A 574 30.59 6.13 -2.00
N GLY A 575 29.38 6.66 -1.82
CA GLY A 575 29.09 8.09 -1.96
C GLY A 575 29.85 8.95 -0.94
N THR A 576 29.83 8.55 0.33
CA THR A 576 30.56 9.26 1.39
C THR A 576 32.07 9.21 1.22
N GLU A 577 32.63 8.06 0.81
CA GLU A 577 34.07 7.93 0.55
C GLU A 577 34.52 8.81 -0.61
N TYR A 578 33.75 8.85 -1.71
CA TYR A 578 34.04 9.76 -2.80
C TYR A 578 34.02 11.22 -2.33
N ILE A 579 33.02 11.62 -1.56
CA ILE A 579 32.91 13.00 -1.08
C ILE A 579 34.06 13.34 -0.14
N LEU A 580 34.42 12.44 0.78
CA LEU A 580 35.58 12.61 1.66
C LEU A 580 36.89 12.73 0.86
N SER A 581 37.02 12.09 -0.31
CA SER A 581 38.22 12.25 -1.15
C SER A 581 38.38 13.63 -1.81
N ILE A 582 37.31 14.44 -1.81
CA ILE A 582 37.29 15.80 -2.38
C ILE A 582 37.69 16.85 -1.32
N TYR A 583 37.48 16.54 -0.04
CA TYR A 583 37.76 17.42 1.11
C TYR A 583 39.07 17.06 1.79
#